data_AF-A0A6L8KLV1-F1
#
_entry.id   AF-A0A6L8KLV1-F1
#
_cell.length_a   1.000
_cell.length_b   1.000
_cell.length_c   1.000
_cell.angle_alpha   90.00
_cell.angle_beta   90.00
_cell.angle_gamma   90.00
#
_symmetry.space_group_name_H-M   'P 1'
#
loop_
_entity.id
_entity.type
_entity.pdbx_description
1 polymer ?
#
loop_
_entity_poly.entity_id
_entity_poly.type
_entity_poly.pdbx_seq_one_letter_code
_entity_poly.pdbx_strand_id
1 'polypeptide(L)'
;MLRIVSFFAITTAALMTTFPAQAVFGDTRPAELATADKELNATYADLMKQLRKEEQEKLKKAQRIWISLREADCKWASAVEPLDCMIDRTLHRTEELKGSMFWAPNGEYTSLDLQK
;
A
#
# COMPACT_ATOMS: atom_id res chain seq x y z
N MET A 1 -41.02 31.31 -54.43
CA MET A 1 -40.23 31.52 -53.19
C MET A 1 -39.10 30.49 -53.19
N LEU A 2 -37.89 30.93 -53.51
CA LEU A 2 -36.71 30.08 -53.71
C LEU A 2 -35.96 29.94 -52.37
N ARG A 3 -35.86 28.72 -51.81
CA ARG A 3 -35.15 28.44 -50.55
C ARG A 3 -33.66 28.19 -50.84
N ILE A 4 -32.82 29.15 -50.48
CA ILE A 4 -31.36 29.03 -50.50
C ILE A 4 -30.95 28.16 -49.30
N VAL A 5 -30.44 26.96 -49.56
CA VAL A 5 -29.80 26.11 -48.55
C VAL A 5 -28.33 26.52 -48.48
N SER A 6 -27.96 27.32 -47.47
CA SER A 6 -26.56 27.64 -47.20
C SER A 6 -25.87 26.45 -46.55
N PHE A 7 -24.94 25.86 -47.27
CA PHE A 7 -23.95 24.91 -46.75
C PHE A 7 -22.97 25.66 -45.84
N PHE A 8 -23.09 25.47 -44.53
CA PHE A 8 -22.01 25.81 -43.60
C PHE A 8 -21.06 24.63 -43.50
N ALA A 9 -19.85 24.81 -44.02
CA ALA A 9 -18.75 23.86 -43.90
C ALA A 9 -18.33 23.74 -42.43
N ILE A 10 -18.40 22.53 -41.89
CA ILE A 10 -17.91 22.20 -40.54
C ILE A 10 -16.40 21.97 -40.66
N THR A 11 -15.60 22.97 -40.29
CA THR A 11 -14.16 22.80 -40.06
C THR A 11 -13.97 22.19 -38.68
N THR A 12 -13.57 20.91 -38.64
CA THR A 12 -13.15 20.24 -37.40
C THR A 12 -11.78 20.78 -36.97
N ALA A 13 -11.78 21.76 -36.07
CA ALA A 13 -10.57 22.14 -35.35
C ALA A 13 -10.16 20.99 -34.43
N ALA A 14 -9.01 20.36 -34.72
CA ALA A 14 -8.40 19.36 -33.86
C ALA A 14 -8.05 20.02 -32.52
N LEU A 15 -8.83 19.74 -31.48
CA LEU A 15 -8.58 20.18 -30.12
C LEU A 15 -7.41 19.35 -29.59
N MET A 16 -6.17 19.85 -29.73
CA MET A 16 -5.04 19.34 -28.97
C MET A 16 -5.26 19.68 -27.51
N THR A 17 -5.87 18.76 -26.76
CA THR A 17 -5.90 18.83 -25.30
C THR A 17 -4.49 18.60 -24.79
N THR A 18 -3.80 19.67 -24.40
CA THR A 18 -2.62 19.57 -23.56
C THR A 18 -3.07 19.00 -22.23
N PHE A 19 -2.73 17.75 -21.93
CA PHE A 19 -2.83 17.26 -20.56
C PHE A 19 -1.79 18.03 -19.74
N PRO A 20 -2.18 18.83 -18.73
CA PRO A 20 -1.19 19.42 -17.87
C PRO A 20 -0.61 18.29 -17.03
N ALA A 21 0.69 18.01 -17.21
CA ALA A 21 1.46 17.32 -16.19
C ALA A 21 1.53 18.27 -14.99
N GLN A 22 0.56 18.15 -14.08
CA GLN A 22 0.57 18.92 -12.84
C GLN A 22 1.75 18.43 -12.01
N ALA A 23 2.72 19.31 -11.78
CA ALA A 23 3.79 19.07 -10.82
C ALA A 23 3.15 18.82 -9.44
N VAL A 24 3.47 17.68 -8.82
CA VAL A 24 3.00 17.32 -7.48
C VAL A 24 3.76 18.20 -6.47
N PHE A 25 3.28 19.42 -6.23
CA PHE A 25 3.76 20.29 -5.16
C PHE A 25 2.99 19.99 -3.86
N GLY A 26 3.16 18.78 -3.31
CA GLY A 26 2.51 18.35 -2.08
C GLY A 26 3.31 17.28 -1.36
N ASP A 27 3.12 17.18 -0.05
CA ASP A 27 3.68 16.10 0.77
C ASP A 27 3.13 14.73 0.31
N THR A 28 4.03 13.84 -0.14
CA THR A 28 3.69 12.52 -0.67
C THR A 28 3.61 11.45 0.42
N ARG A 29 4.14 11.72 1.62
CA ARG A 29 4.26 10.75 2.71
C ARG A 29 2.93 10.12 3.13
N PRO A 30 1.78 10.82 3.15
CA PRO A 30 0.50 10.16 3.41
C PRO A 30 0.13 9.07 2.39
N ALA A 31 0.42 9.29 1.10
CA ALA A 31 0.16 8.32 0.05
C ALA A 31 1.16 7.15 0.09
N GLU A 32 2.41 7.43 0.45
CA GLU A 32 3.45 6.42 0.67
C GLU A 32 3.11 5.51 1.85
N LEU A 33 2.68 6.09 2.99
CA LEU A 33 2.23 5.32 4.14
C LEU A 33 1.02 4.44 3.80
N ALA A 34 0.03 4.99 3.10
CA ALA A 34 -1.13 4.21 2.66
C ALA A 34 -0.73 3.03 1.74
N THR A 35 0.29 3.23 0.90
CA THR A 35 0.84 2.19 0.03
C THR A 35 1.57 1.12 0.85
N ALA A 36 2.41 1.52 1.80
CA ALA A 36 3.10 0.60 2.71
C ALA A 36 2.12 -0.21 3.56
N ASP A 37 1.08 0.42 4.13
CA ASP A 37 0.05 -0.26 4.91
C ASP A 37 -0.73 -1.27 4.04
N LYS A 38 -0.99 -0.95 2.77
CA LYS A 38 -1.64 -1.87 1.84
C LYS A 38 -0.79 -3.12 1.61
N GLU A 39 0.51 -2.96 1.39
CA GLU A 39 1.44 -4.09 1.20
C GLU A 39 1.55 -4.95 2.47
N LEU A 40 1.67 -4.30 3.64
CA LEU A 40 1.72 -4.99 4.93
C LEU A 40 0.45 -5.83 5.15
N ASN A 41 -0.72 -5.25 4.88
CA ASN A 41 -1.99 -5.95 5.05
C ASN A 41 -2.16 -7.13 4.10
N ALA A 42 -1.70 -7.00 2.85
CA ALA A 42 -1.70 -8.11 1.89
C ALA A 42 -0.76 -9.24 2.37
N THR A 43 0.46 -8.91 2.77
CA THR A 43 1.44 -9.87 3.30
C THR A 43 0.92 -10.56 4.56
N TYR A 44 0.32 -9.82 5.48
CA TYR A 44 -0.31 -10.39 6.67
C TYR A 44 -1.44 -11.35 6.31
N ALA A 45 -2.32 -10.98 5.38
CA ALA A 45 -3.40 -11.85 4.93
C ALA A 45 -2.89 -13.13 4.27
N ASP A 46 -1.81 -13.06 3.49
CA ASP A 46 -1.21 -14.23 2.85
C ASP A 46 -0.54 -15.14 3.88
N LEU A 47 0.21 -14.58 4.83
CA LEU A 47 0.79 -15.36 5.93
C LEU A 47 -0.32 -16.06 6.75
N MET A 48 -1.40 -15.37 7.09
CA MET A 48 -2.51 -15.94 7.84
C MET A 48 -3.13 -17.18 7.16
N LYS A 49 -3.19 -17.22 5.83
CA LYS A 49 -3.68 -18.39 5.07
C LYS A 49 -2.76 -19.62 5.20
N GLN A 50 -1.47 -19.39 5.44
CA GLN A 50 -0.45 -20.44 5.57
C GLN A 50 -0.28 -20.95 7.01
N LEU A 51 -0.94 -20.32 7.98
CA LEU A 51 -0.81 -20.66 9.40
C LEU A 51 -1.98 -21.55 9.87
N ARG A 52 -1.71 -22.43 10.84
CA ARG A 52 -2.77 -23.13 11.56
C ARG A 52 -3.44 -22.14 12.54
N LYS A 53 -4.63 -22.51 13.01
CA LYS A 53 -5.47 -21.63 13.84
C LYS A 53 -4.77 -21.09 15.09
N GLU A 54 -3.95 -21.89 15.75
CA GLU A 54 -3.22 -21.44 16.94
C GLU A 54 -2.16 -20.38 16.59
N GLU A 55 -1.40 -20.58 15.51
CA GLU A 55 -0.41 -19.60 15.03
C GLU A 55 -1.07 -18.32 14.52
N GLN A 56 -2.24 -18.40 13.89
CA GLN A 56 -3.01 -17.23 13.48
C GLN A 56 -3.33 -16.31 14.67
N GLU A 57 -3.78 -16.86 15.80
CA GLU A 57 -4.06 -16.07 17.00
C GLU A 57 -2.79 -15.46 17.63
N LYS A 58 -1.67 -16.21 17.60
CA LYS A 58 -0.36 -15.70 18.04
C LYS A 58 0.11 -14.54 17.16
N LEU A 59 0.02 -14.69 15.84
CA LEU A 59 0.41 -13.63 14.89
C LEU A 59 -0.49 -12.39 15.03
N LYS A 60 -1.81 -12.58 15.17
CA LYS A 60 -2.74 -11.48 15.41
C LYS A 60 -2.39 -10.69 16.68
N LYS A 61 -2.03 -11.38 17.77
CA LYS A 61 -1.57 -10.75 19.00
C LYS A 61 -0.25 -10.00 18.78
N ALA A 62 0.72 -10.62 18.11
CA ALA A 62 2.00 -10.00 17.80
C ALA A 62 1.83 -8.73 16.95
N GLN A 63 0.97 -8.78 15.93
CA GLN A 63 0.74 -7.63 15.05
C GLN A 63 0.08 -6.45 15.77
N ARG A 64 -0.86 -6.71 16.69
CA ARG A 64 -1.45 -5.66 17.54
C ARG A 64 -0.42 -4.98 18.44
N ILE A 65 0.48 -5.77 19.03
CA ILE A 65 1.58 -5.26 19.84
C ILE A 65 2.53 -4.43 18.98
N TRP A 66 2.87 -4.91 17.79
CA TRP A 66 3.71 -4.18 16.85
C TRP A 66 3.11 -2.83 16.45
N ILE A 67 1.79 -2.72 16.21
CA ILE A 67 1.14 -1.44 15.94
C ILE A 67 1.36 -0.46 17.09
N SER A 68 1.17 -0.92 18.34
CA SER A 68 1.40 -0.09 19.53
C SER A 68 2.86 0.34 19.66
N LEU A 69 3.81 -0.55 19.33
CA LEU A 69 5.24 -0.25 19.28
C LEU A 69 5.54 0.81 18.20
N ARG A 70 5.04 0.64 16.96
CA ARG A 70 5.22 1.59 15.86
C ARG A 70 4.75 2.99 16.27
N GLU A 71 3.54 3.07 16.84
CA GLU A 71 2.98 4.34 17.29
C GLU A 71 3.81 5.00 18.40
N ALA A 72 4.18 4.24 19.42
CA ALA A 72 4.98 4.76 20.54
C ALA A 72 6.36 5.22 20.09
N ASP A 73 7.02 4.42 19.25
CA ASP A 73 8.38 4.67 18.78
C ASP A 73 8.44 5.87 17.83
N CYS A 74 7.54 5.95 16.85
CA CYS A 74 7.50 7.08 15.93
C CYS A 74 7.09 8.38 16.61
N LYS A 75 6.22 8.32 17.62
CA LYS A 75 5.85 9.50 18.42
C LYS A 75 6.99 10.02 19.29
N TRP A 76 7.83 9.14 19.84
CA TRP A 76 9.02 9.52 20.59
C TRP A 76 10.08 10.15 19.67
N ALA A 77 10.29 9.56 18.48
CA ALA A 77 11.30 10.01 17.53
C ALA A 77 10.97 11.39 16.92
N SER A 78 9.69 11.66 16.63
CA SER A 78 9.22 12.96 16.15
C SER A 78 7.74 13.14 16.49
N ALA A 79 7.44 14.08 17.37
CA ALA A 79 6.05 14.38 17.74
C ALA A 79 5.27 15.14 16.65
N VAL A 80 5.98 15.83 15.75
CA VAL A 80 5.37 16.73 14.75
C VAL A 80 5.21 16.03 13.40
N GLU A 81 6.15 15.18 13.02
CA GLU A 81 6.21 14.57 11.69
C GLU A 81 6.59 13.08 11.81
N PRO A 82 5.67 12.20 12.25
CA PRO A 82 5.98 10.79 12.46
C PRO A 82 5.91 9.95 11.16
N LEU A 83 5.54 10.54 10.02
CA LEU A 83 5.19 9.79 8.81
C LEU A 83 6.36 9.00 8.23
N ASP A 84 7.56 9.59 8.14
CA ASP A 84 8.73 8.88 7.61
C ASP A 84 9.07 7.65 8.46
N CYS A 85 9.03 7.79 9.80
CA CYS A 85 9.18 6.67 10.71
C CYS A 85 8.09 5.61 10.51
N MET A 86 6.83 6.04 10.36
CA MET A 86 5.72 5.11 10.16
C MET A 86 5.86 4.34 8.84
N ILE A 87 6.30 4.99 7.76
CA ILE A 87 6.57 4.36 6.46
C ILE A 87 7.66 3.29 6.64
N ASP A 88 8.83 3.68 7.17
CA ASP A 88 9.97 2.78 7.34
C ASP A 88 9.63 1.58 8.21
N ARG A 89 8.99 1.81 9.36
CA ARG A 89 8.57 0.73 10.28
C ARG A 89 7.57 -0.22 9.59
N THR A 90 6.70 0.29 8.74
CA THR A 90 5.70 -0.51 8.02
C THR A 90 6.35 -1.36 6.93
N LEU A 91 7.28 -0.78 6.16
CA LEU A 91 8.07 -1.52 5.16
C LEU A 91 8.91 -2.62 5.81
N HIS A 92 9.63 -2.31 6.89
CA HIS A 92 10.41 -3.30 7.63
C HIS A 92 9.53 -4.43 8.16
N ARG A 93 8.35 -4.11 8.69
CA ARG A 93 7.43 -5.13 9.18
C ARG A 93 6.97 -6.06 8.07
N THR A 94 6.73 -5.53 6.87
CA THR A 94 6.38 -6.34 5.71
C THR A 94 7.46 -7.38 5.42
N GLU A 95 8.74 -6.98 5.40
CA GLU A 95 9.86 -7.90 5.19
C GLU A 95 10.02 -8.89 6.34
N GLU A 96 9.83 -8.46 7.59
CA GLU A 96 9.81 -9.36 8.74
C GLU A 96 8.73 -10.45 8.60
N LEU A 97 7.53 -10.10 8.16
CA LEU A 97 6.45 -11.08 7.95
C LEU A 97 6.75 -12.03 6.80
N LYS A 98 7.35 -11.53 5.70
CA LYS A 98 7.76 -12.37 4.56
C LYS A 98 8.82 -13.41 4.95
N GLY A 99 9.82 -12.99 5.75
CA GLY A 99 10.92 -13.83 6.21
C GLY A 99 10.64 -14.64 7.48
N SER A 100 9.52 -14.40 8.18
CA SER A 100 9.19 -15.12 9.40
C SER A 100 8.97 -16.61 9.11
N MET A 101 9.78 -17.45 9.74
CA MET A 101 9.65 -18.90 9.62
C MET A 101 8.47 -19.42 10.45
N PHE A 102 7.69 -20.34 9.88
CA PHE A 102 6.54 -20.97 10.52
C PHE A 102 6.40 -22.44 10.12
N TRP A 103 5.66 -23.20 10.94
CA TRP A 103 5.25 -24.56 10.60
C TRP A 103 3.95 -24.52 9.81
N ALA A 104 4.03 -24.85 8.52
CA ALA A 104 2.88 -24.92 7.64
C ALA A 104 2.00 -26.16 7.97
N PRO A 105 0.71 -26.17 7.58
CA PRO A 105 -0.20 -27.29 7.82
C PRO A 105 0.27 -28.64 7.23
N ASN A 106 1.09 -28.60 6.18
CA ASN A 106 1.72 -29.78 5.56
C ASN A 106 2.91 -30.34 6.37
N GLY A 107 3.28 -29.71 7.49
CA GLY A 107 4.41 -30.11 8.33
C GLY A 107 5.76 -29.53 7.89
N GLU A 108 5.79 -28.65 6.90
CA GLU A 108 7.02 -27.99 6.45
C GLU A 108 7.38 -26.80 7.36
N TYR A 109 8.66 -26.61 7.66
CA TYR A 109 9.16 -25.41 8.31
C TYR A 109 9.68 -24.44 7.25
N THR A 110 8.94 -23.36 7.00
CA THR A 110 9.07 -22.54 5.79
C THR A 110 8.72 -21.07 6.07
N SER A 111 8.81 -20.20 5.08
CA SER A 111 8.39 -18.78 5.13
C SER A 111 7.71 -18.38 3.83
N LEU A 112 7.08 -17.20 3.77
CA LEU A 112 6.51 -16.71 2.50
C LEU A 112 7.58 -16.47 1.44
N ASP A 113 8.81 -16.09 1.82
CA ASP A 113 9.90 -15.90 0.87
C ASP A 113 10.43 -17.20 0.27
N LEU A 114 10.33 -18.31 1.00
CA LEU A 114 10.73 -19.63 0.50
C LEU A 114 9.64 -20.30 -0.36
N GLN A 115 8.42 -19.77 -0.35
CA GLN A 115 7.28 -20.31 -1.10
C GLN A 115 7.06 -19.67 -2.48
N LYS A 116 7.91 -18.71 -2.86
CA LYS A 116 7.83 -17.98 -4.13
C LYS A 116 8.54 -18.72 -5.27
#